data_AF-A0A919LFQ6-F1
#
_entry.id   AF-A0A919LFQ6-F1
#
_cell.length_a   1.000
_cell.length_b   1.000
_cell.length_c   1.000
_cell.angle_alpha   90.00
_cell.angle_beta   90.00
_cell.angle_gamma   90.00
#
_symmetry.space_group_name_H-M   'P 1'
#
loop_
_entity.id
_entity.type
_entity.pdbx_description
1 polymer ?
#
loop_
_entity_poly.entity_id
_entity_poly.type
_entity_poly.pdbx_seq_one_letter_code
_entity_poly.pdbx_strand_id
1 'polypeptide(L)'
;MTAGRQTVQFTDPGEAADLAAFLGRLLRYDRAAAVRIQASGTALAVFGRPPSFEVLAIRTARLAKPYEHGLDEALDVTVSAGDLLESIDERAATAVVPEPVTGPPWAGLLPPRGGWRPQPGLPAPRALRRLVAGVIAEFRARTEELGEDRRTRTELDRIGEDIWSRPVGDTDLPVRAAHAAQALGFLPGPAPGGHGDGGTPGEGPADQGPDLPGTGNDLGTGNDAGPAVTLLATGAWLRLRTPYGSVAVRKAGTPALSVTPA
;
A
#
# COMPACT_ATOMS: atom_id res chain seq x y z
N MET A 1 14.67 35.00 6.75
CA MET A 1 15.04 33.93 7.69
C MET A 1 14.89 32.62 6.96
N THR A 2 15.99 32.00 6.55
CA THR A 2 15.96 30.68 5.91
C THR A 2 15.55 29.69 6.98
N ALA A 3 14.30 29.20 6.95
CA ALA A 3 13.88 28.11 7.81
C ALA A 3 14.87 26.95 7.62
N GLY A 4 15.39 26.41 8.72
CA GLY A 4 16.32 25.28 8.67
C GLY A 4 15.71 24.16 7.84
N ARG A 5 16.51 23.56 6.95
CA ARG A 5 16.07 22.41 6.16
C ARG A 5 15.80 21.24 7.11
N GLN A 6 14.53 20.96 7.34
CA GLN A 6 14.08 19.82 8.14
C GLN A 6 14.58 18.53 7.47
N THR A 7 15.26 17.67 8.23
CA THR A 7 15.83 16.41 7.71
C THR A 7 15.34 15.24 8.55
N VAL A 8 14.99 14.14 7.90
CA VAL A 8 14.63 12.88 8.56
C VAL A 8 15.72 11.83 8.31
N GLN A 9 16.00 11.03 9.35
CA GLN A 9 16.93 9.90 9.29
C GLN A 9 16.14 8.61 9.40
N PHE A 10 16.17 7.79 8.35
CA PHE A 10 15.57 6.46 8.36
C PHE A 10 16.45 5.47 9.12
N THR A 11 15.83 4.39 9.61
CA THR A 11 16.51 3.32 10.36
C THR A 11 17.56 2.62 9.50
N ASP A 12 17.28 2.45 8.22
CA ASP A 12 18.14 1.75 7.27
C ASP A 12 17.90 2.25 5.83
N PRO A 13 18.83 1.98 4.90
CA PRO A 13 18.68 2.28 3.47
C PRO A 13 17.42 1.69 2.81
N GLY A 14 16.92 0.56 3.32
CA GLY A 14 15.73 -0.10 2.79
C GLY A 14 14.46 0.73 3.00
N GLU A 15 14.30 1.35 4.18
CA GLU A 15 13.19 2.27 4.45
C GLU A 15 13.19 3.48 3.50
N ALA A 16 14.39 4.01 3.20
CA ALA A 16 14.56 5.12 2.25
C ALA A 16 14.20 4.70 0.82
N ALA A 17 14.73 3.56 0.36
CA ALA A 17 14.45 3.00 -0.97
C ALA A 17 12.97 2.64 -1.16
N ASP A 18 12.33 2.09 -0.14
CA ASP A 18 10.90 1.78 -0.17
C ASP A 18 10.04 3.04 -0.28
N LEU A 19 10.42 4.12 0.43
CA LEU A 19 9.73 5.41 0.32
C LEU A 19 9.92 5.99 -1.09
N ALA A 20 11.15 5.98 -1.61
CA ALA A 20 11.44 6.43 -2.96
C ALA A 20 10.62 5.65 -4.01
N ALA A 21 10.54 4.32 -3.88
CA ALA A 21 9.75 3.48 -4.76
C ALA A 21 8.24 3.73 -4.66
N PHE A 22 7.73 4.12 -3.49
CA PHE A 22 6.35 4.54 -3.32
C PHE A 22 6.06 5.88 -4.02
N LEU A 23 6.91 6.88 -3.82
CA LEU A 23 6.79 8.20 -4.45
C LEU A 23 6.90 8.12 -5.96
N GLY A 24 7.87 7.35 -6.49
CA GLY A 24 8.01 7.11 -7.92
C GLY A 24 6.78 6.45 -8.54
N ARG A 25 6.13 5.53 -7.81
CA ARG A 25 4.86 4.92 -8.25
C ARG A 25 3.69 5.90 -8.21
N LEU A 26 3.61 6.79 -7.22
CA LEU A 26 2.61 7.87 -7.22
C LEU A 26 2.80 8.81 -8.40
N LEU A 27 4.04 9.25 -8.64
CA LEU A 27 4.40 10.19 -9.72
C LEU A 27 4.15 9.62 -11.13
N ARG A 28 4.09 8.29 -11.26
CA ARG A 28 3.66 7.63 -12.50
C ARG A 28 2.20 7.93 -12.85
N TYR A 29 1.34 8.12 -11.86
CA TYR A 29 -0.08 8.44 -12.04
C TYR A 29 -0.35 9.94 -12.09
N ASP A 30 0.42 10.74 -11.34
CA ASP A 30 0.29 12.19 -11.31
C ASP A 30 1.65 12.84 -11.09
N ARG A 31 2.17 13.53 -12.12
CA ARG A 31 3.46 14.22 -12.06
C ARG A 31 3.46 15.41 -11.09
N ALA A 32 2.28 15.95 -10.77
CA ALA A 32 2.10 17.05 -9.82
C ALA A 32 1.61 16.56 -8.46
N ALA A 33 1.77 15.26 -8.15
CA ALA A 33 1.31 14.68 -6.90
C ALA A 33 1.91 15.42 -5.70
N ALA A 34 1.05 15.89 -4.80
CA ALA A 34 1.44 16.30 -3.46
C ALA A 34 1.29 15.12 -2.49
N VAL A 35 2.11 15.09 -1.45
CA VAL A 35 2.01 14.12 -0.34
C VAL A 35 1.97 14.85 0.98
N ARG A 36 1.15 14.35 1.91
CA ARG A 36 1.15 14.82 3.30
C ARG A 36 2.06 13.91 4.10
N ILE A 37 3.00 14.50 4.84
CA ILE A 37 3.95 13.80 5.69
C ILE A 37 3.58 14.07 7.13
N GLN A 38 3.49 13.02 7.94
CA GLN A 38 3.37 13.14 9.39
C GLN A 38 4.49 12.35 10.06
N ALA A 39 5.22 12.98 10.98
CA ALA A 39 6.21 12.30 11.82
C ALA A 39 5.87 12.51 13.30
N SER A 40 6.02 11.46 14.10
CA SER A 40 5.90 11.54 15.56
C SER A 40 6.64 10.36 16.18
N GLY A 41 7.46 10.64 17.20
CA GLY A 41 8.39 9.63 17.71
C GLY A 41 9.24 9.08 16.58
N THR A 42 9.41 7.76 16.52
CA THR A 42 10.22 7.06 15.51
C THR A 42 9.45 6.66 14.25
N ALA A 43 8.24 7.18 14.04
CA ALA A 43 7.39 6.81 12.90
C ALA A 43 7.19 7.98 11.95
N LEU A 44 7.41 7.73 10.65
CA LEU A 44 7.04 8.60 9.55
C LEU A 44 5.88 7.95 8.78
N ALA A 45 4.83 8.73 8.47
CA ALA A 45 3.74 8.33 7.60
C ALA A 45 3.65 9.32 6.43
N VAL A 46 3.65 8.79 5.21
CA VAL A 46 3.50 9.55 3.98
C VAL A 46 2.19 9.14 3.31
N PHE A 47 1.31 10.11 3.13
CA PHE A 47 -0.02 9.95 2.56
C PHE A 47 -0.02 10.51 1.15
N GLY A 48 -0.60 9.76 0.20
CA GLY A 48 -0.84 10.22 -1.16
C GLY A 48 -2.19 9.73 -1.66
N ARG A 49 -2.74 10.37 -2.68
CA ARG A 49 -4.00 9.98 -3.32
C ARG A 49 -3.80 9.92 -4.83
N PRO A 50 -3.55 8.74 -5.42
CA PRO A 50 -3.48 8.63 -6.87
C PRO A 50 -4.87 8.91 -7.48
N PRO A 51 -4.99 9.84 -8.44
CA PRO A 51 -6.28 10.41 -8.84
C PRO A 51 -7.29 9.38 -9.35
N SER A 52 -6.84 8.34 -10.06
CA SER A 52 -7.72 7.33 -10.66
C SER A 52 -8.34 6.32 -9.68
N PHE A 53 -7.90 6.28 -8.43
CA PHE A 53 -8.32 5.23 -7.49
C PHE A 53 -9.24 5.72 -6.38
N GLU A 54 -9.30 7.04 -6.16
CA GLU A 54 -10.06 7.66 -5.07
C GLU A 54 -9.72 7.16 -3.65
N VAL A 55 -8.55 6.56 -3.48
CA VAL A 55 -8.09 6.00 -2.20
C VAL A 55 -6.98 6.83 -1.57
N LEU A 56 -6.80 6.70 -0.26
CA LEU A 56 -5.58 7.18 0.40
C LEU A 56 -4.56 6.05 0.48
N ALA A 57 -3.44 6.22 -0.22
CA ALA A 57 -2.27 5.38 -0.09
C ALA A 57 -1.39 5.89 1.05
N ILE A 58 -0.91 4.97 1.89
CA ILE A 58 -0.14 5.29 3.07
C ILE A 58 1.10 4.40 3.08
N ARG A 59 2.27 5.02 2.98
CA ARG A 59 3.57 4.38 3.24
C ARG A 59 4.07 4.85 4.59
N THR A 60 4.58 3.92 5.40
CA THR A 60 5.19 4.24 6.70
C THR A 60 6.66 3.86 6.66
N ALA A 61 7.52 4.71 7.21
CA ALA A 61 8.94 4.43 7.37
C ALA A 61 9.35 4.57 8.84
N ARG A 62 10.33 3.76 9.25
CA ARG A 62 10.91 3.85 10.60
C ARG A 62 12.06 4.84 10.61
N LEU A 63 12.04 5.77 11.56
CA LEU A 63 13.12 6.72 11.81
C LEU A 63 14.13 6.13 12.80
N ALA A 64 15.42 6.39 12.57
CA ALA A 64 16.50 5.90 13.44
C ALA A 64 16.44 6.47 14.86
N LYS A 65 15.84 7.65 15.00
CA LYS A 65 15.59 8.34 16.27
C LYS A 65 14.25 9.06 16.22
N PRO A 66 13.68 9.47 17.36
CA PRO A 66 12.51 10.33 17.37
C PRO A 66 12.68 11.55 16.48
N TYR A 67 11.62 11.96 15.77
CA TYR A 67 11.63 13.17 14.99
C TYR A 67 11.79 14.39 15.90
N GLU A 68 12.78 15.23 15.60
CA GLU A 68 13.08 16.45 16.32
C GLU A 68 13.59 17.50 15.34
N HIS A 69 13.00 18.70 15.39
CA HIS A 69 13.51 19.86 14.67
C HIS A 69 13.37 21.13 15.52
N GLY A 70 14.47 21.56 16.14
CA GLY A 70 14.42 22.63 17.13
C GLY A 70 13.63 22.19 18.36
N LEU A 71 12.48 22.82 18.62
CA LEU A 71 11.56 22.45 19.71
C LEU A 71 10.38 21.59 19.22
N ASP A 72 10.28 21.34 17.91
CA ASP A 72 9.18 20.55 17.34
C ASP A 72 9.49 19.05 17.42
N GLU A 73 8.63 18.30 18.13
CA GLU A 73 8.70 16.84 18.28
C GLU A 73 7.79 16.08 17.29
N ALA A 74 7.09 16.81 16.42
CA ALA A 74 6.22 16.27 15.40
C ALA A 74 6.33 17.07 14.10
N LEU A 75 6.13 16.38 12.99
CA LEU A 75 6.03 16.96 11.66
C LEU A 75 4.62 16.74 11.13
N ASP A 76 4.03 17.76 10.51
CA ASP A 76 2.80 17.62 9.74
C ASP A 76 2.75 18.66 8.62
N VAL A 77 3.24 18.28 7.43
CA VAL A 77 3.36 19.18 6.28
C VAL A 77 2.90 18.50 5.00
N THR A 78 2.43 19.28 4.03
CA THR A 78 2.16 18.80 2.67
C THR A 78 3.23 19.34 1.74
N VAL A 79 3.85 18.47 0.94
CA VAL A 79 4.98 18.79 0.06
C VAL A 79 4.78 18.21 -1.34
N SER A 80 5.55 18.66 -2.31
CA SER A 80 5.69 18.01 -3.62
C SER A 80 6.25 16.60 -3.45
N ALA A 81 5.61 15.60 -4.07
CA ALA A 81 6.13 14.23 -4.08
C ALA A 81 7.41 14.11 -4.92
N GLY A 82 7.56 14.94 -5.96
CA GLY A 82 8.76 15.00 -6.79
C GLY A 82 9.95 15.51 -6.00
N ASP A 83 9.80 16.67 -5.36
CA ASP A 83 10.86 17.30 -4.57
C ASP A 83 11.28 16.42 -3.38
N LEU A 84 10.32 15.73 -2.76
CA LEU A 84 10.61 14.76 -1.70
C LEU A 84 11.35 13.54 -2.24
N LEU A 85 11.01 13.05 -3.43
CA LEU A 85 11.71 11.93 -4.04
C LEU A 85 13.17 12.31 -4.38
N GLU A 86 13.37 13.50 -4.94
CA GLU A 86 14.71 14.01 -5.28
C GLU A 86 15.59 14.26 -4.04
N SER A 87 14.99 14.50 -2.88
CA SER A 87 15.72 14.76 -1.65
C SER A 87 16.14 13.51 -0.87
N ILE A 88 15.69 12.32 -1.28
CA ILE A 88 16.02 11.06 -0.62
C ILE A 88 17.44 10.63 -1.02
N ASP A 89 18.32 10.49 -0.03
CA ASP A 89 19.58 9.75 -0.17
C ASP A 89 19.38 8.35 0.40
N GLU A 90 19.17 7.37 -0.50
CA GLU A 90 18.96 5.98 -0.13
C GLU A 90 20.17 5.40 0.61
N ARG A 91 21.40 5.77 0.23
CA ARG A 91 22.62 5.21 0.83
C ARG A 91 22.87 5.77 2.22
N ALA A 92 22.65 7.07 2.40
CA ALA A 92 22.75 7.72 3.70
C ALA A 92 21.53 7.46 4.59
N ALA A 93 20.47 6.87 4.04
CA ALA A 93 19.19 6.66 4.71
C ALA A 93 18.62 7.99 5.25
N THR A 94 18.63 9.04 4.43
CA THR A 94 18.13 10.37 4.80
C THR A 94 17.18 10.95 3.76
N ALA A 95 16.36 11.91 4.18
CA ALA A 95 15.63 12.78 3.27
C ALA A 95 15.49 14.19 3.85
N VAL A 96 15.63 15.19 2.99
CA VAL A 96 15.29 16.57 3.35
C VAL A 96 13.80 16.79 3.07
N VAL A 97 13.06 17.30 4.05
CA VAL A 97 11.66 17.67 3.89
C VAL A 97 11.60 18.95 3.04
N PRO A 98 10.94 18.93 1.86
CA PRO A 98 10.82 20.10 1.00
C PRO A 98 9.99 21.22 1.63
N GLU A 99 9.97 22.38 0.97
CA GLU A 99 9.10 23.48 1.39
C GLU A 99 7.62 23.07 1.30
N PRO A 100 6.79 23.45 2.30
CA PRO A 100 5.37 23.16 2.25
C PRO A 100 4.68 23.80 1.05
N VAL A 101 3.81 23.04 0.39
CA VAL A 101 2.94 23.50 -0.69
C VAL A 101 1.49 23.55 -0.23
N THR A 102 0.66 24.34 -0.92
CA THR A 102 -0.79 24.27 -0.75
C THR A 102 -1.29 22.89 -1.16
N GLY A 103 -1.74 22.11 -0.18
CA GLY A 103 -2.18 20.74 -0.40
C GLY A 103 -3.53 20.62 -1.13
N PRO A 104 -3.75 19.53 -1.89
CA PRO A 104 -5.05 19.21 -2.46
C PRO A 104 -6.11 18.96 -1.37
N PRO A 105 -7.42 19.09 -1.66
CA PRO A 105 -8.49 18.98 -0.65
C PRO A 105 -8.46 17.70 0.18
N TRP A 106 -8.03 16.58 -0.40
CA TRP A 106 -7.94 15.30 0.32
C TRP A 106 -6.92 15.33 1.46
N ALA A 107 -5.91 16.21 1.40
CA ALA A 107 -4.87 16.29 2.42
C ALA A 107 -5.46 16.62 3.80
N GLY A 108 -6.60 17.32 3.85
CA GLY A 108 -7.35 17.59 5.09
C GLY A 108 -8.19 16.41 5.62
N LEU A 109 -8.30 15.32 4.88
CA LEU A 109 -9.21 14.20 5.16
C LEU A 109 -8.45 12.90 5.43
N LEU A 110 -7.60 12.87 6.45
CA LEU A 110 -6.84 11.68 6.83
C LEU A 110 -7.65 10.71 7.69
N PRO A 111 -7.36 9.39 7.63
CA PRO A 111 -7.97 8.43 8.53
C PRO A 111 -7.42 8.60 9.96
N PRO A 112 -8.16 8.17 11.00
CA PRO A 112 -7.68 8.29 12.37
C PRO A 112 -6.45 7.40 12.61
N ARG A 113 -5.57 7.85 13.51
CA ARG A 113 -4.33 7.13 13.83
C ARG A 113 -4.57 5.81 14.56
N GLY A 114 -5.63 5.73 15.36
CA GLY A 114 -5.97 4.57 16.20
C GLY A 114 -7.42 4.10 16.08
N GLY A 115 -7.79 3.14 16.92
CA GLY A 115 -9.15 2.58 16.97
C GLY A 115 -9.45 1.54 15.88
N TRP A 116 -8.42 1.08 15.16
CA TRP A 116 -8.56 0.08 14.10
C TRP A 116 -8.86 -1.31 14.67
N ARG A 117 -9.92 -1.94 14.16
CA ARG A 117 -10.28 -3.32 14.49
C ARG A 117 -10.23 -4.20 13.24
N PRO A 118 -9.68 -5.43 13.33
CA PRO A 118 -9.73 -6.38 12.23
C PRO A 118 -11.16 -6.63 11.74
N GLN A 119 -11.30 -6.82 10.43
CA GLN A 119 -12.53 -7.28 9.78
C GLN A 119 -12.25 -8.61 9.07
N PRO A 120 -13.09 -9.64 9.29
CA PRO A 120 -12.97 -10.91 8.59
C PRO A 120 -13.42 -10.79 7.12
N GLY A 121 -13.27 -11.87 6.36
CA GLY A 121 -13.80 -11.99 4.98
C GLY A 121 -12.83 -11.59 3.87
N LEU A 122 -11.63 -11.08 4.20
CA LEU A 122 -10.64 -10.75 3.19
C LEU A 122 -10.02 -12.03 2.58
N PRO A 123 -10.03 -12.19 1.24
CA PRO A 123 -9.37 -13.32 0.59
C PRO A 123 -7.85 -13.33 0.80
N ALA A 124 -7.25 -14.52 0.70
CA ALA A 124 -5.79 -14.67 0.75
C ALA A 124 -5.09 -13.82 -0.35
N PRO A 125 -3.84 -13.37 -0.14
CA PRO A 125 -3.17 -12.43 -1.06
C PRO A 125 -3.12 -12.89 -2.53
N ARG A 126 -2.90 -14.19 -2.76
CA ARG A 126 -2.93 -14.77 -4.12
C ARG A 126 -4.33 -14.67 -4.76
N ALA A 127 -5.38 -14.95 -3.99
CA ALA A 127 -6.76 -14.84 -4.46
C ALA A 127 -7.15 -13.38 -4.72
N LEU A 128 -6.68 -12.44 -3.88
CA LEU A 128 -6.91 -11.02 -4.07
C LEU A 128 -6.29 -10.51 -5.39
N ARG A 129 -5.07 -10.92 -5.73
CA ARG A 129 -4.43 -10.58 -7.01
C ARG A 129 -5.19 -11.17 -8.21
N ARG A 130 -5.64 -12.42 -8.12
CA ARG A 130 -6.45 -13.05 -9.18
C ARG A 130 -7.78 -12.32 -9.38
N LEU A 131 -8.44 -11.92 -8.29
CA LEU A 131 -9.67 -11.13 -8.33
C LEU A 131 -9.42 -9.81 -9.07
N VAL A 132 -8.38 -9.05 -8.68
CA VAL A 132 -8.03 -7.78 -9.35
C VAL A 132 -7.73 -8.00 -10.84
N ALA A 133 -6.99 -9.06 -11.19
CA ALA A 133 -6.69 -9.38 -12.59
C ALA A 133 -7.96 -9.70 -13.41
N GLY A 134 -8.89 -10.47 -12.85
CA GLY A 134 -10.18 -10.76 -13.48
C GLY A 134 -11.01 -9.50 -13.70
N VAL A 135 -11.03 -8.60 -12.71
CA VAL A 135 -11.75 -7.32 -12.80
C VAL A 135 -11.13 -6.39 -13.85
N ILE A 136 -9.81 -6.34 -13.96
CA ILE A 136 -9.12 -5.59 -15.04
C ILE A 136 -9.49 -6.17 -16.41
N ALA A 137 -9.53 -7.50 -16.54
CA ALA A 137 -9.90 -8.15 -17.79
C ALA A 137 -11.36 -7.84 -18.18
N GLU A 138 -12.28 -7.88 -17.21
CA GLU A 138 -13.69 -7.50 -17.41
C GLU A 138 -13.82 -6.03 -17.85
N PHE A 139 -13.13 -5.10 -17.19
CA PHE A 139 -13.16 -3.69 -17.56
C PHE A 139 -12.69 -3.45 -19.00
N ARG A 140 -11.63 -4.15 -19.43
CA ARG A 140 -11.13 -4.09 -20.81
C ARG A 140 -12.15 -4.64 -21.80
N ALA A 141 -12.68 -5.84 -21.54
CA ALA A 141 -13.69 -6.46 -22.40
C ALA A 141 -14.92 -5.57 -22.60
N ARG A 142 -15.50 -5.03 -21.51
CA ARG A 142 -16.66 -4.11 -21.62
C ARG A 142 -16.33 -2.81 -22.35
N THR A 143 -15.12 -2.29 -22.18
CA THR A 143 -14.66 -1.09 -22.91
C THR A 143 -14.45 -1.38 -24.39
N GLU A 144 -13.98 -2.58 -24.73
CA GLU A 144 -13.79 -3.02 -26.11
C GLU A 144 -15.12 -3.27 -26.82
N GLU A 145 -16.12 -3.85 -26.13
CA GLU A 145 -17.48 -4.06 -26.63
C GLU A 145 -18.26 -2.76 -26.90
N LEU A 146 -17.86 -1.64 -26.27
CA LEU A 146 -18.32 -0.33 -26.69
C LEU A 146 -17.78 -0.03 -28.08
N GLY A 147 -18.66 0.06 -29.08
CA GLY A 147 -18.34 0.64 -30.38
C GLY A 147 -17.74 2.05 -30.21
N GLU A 148 -16.87 2.46 -31.13
CA GLU A 148 -16.07 3.68 -31.01
C GLU A 148 -16.89 4.94 -30.69
N ASP A 149 -18.09 5.06 -31.29
CA ASP A 149 -19.03 6.17 -31.06
C ASP A 149 -19.59 6.24 -29.63
N ARG A 150 -19.57 5.13 -28.88
CA ARG A 150 -20.10 5.03 -27.50
C ARG A 150 -19.01 5.04 -26.43
N ARG A 151 -17.72 5.06 -26.80
CA ARG A 151 -16.58 5.20 -25.86
C ARG A 151 -16.42 6.64 -25.35
N THR A 152 -17.50 7.20 -24.82
CA THR A 152 -17.50 8.53 -24.21
C THR A 152 -16.90 8.47 -22.80
N ARG A 153 -16.34 9.58 -22.33
CA ARG A 153 -15.80 9.70 -20.97
C ARG A 153 -16.82 9.26 -19.91
N THR A 154 -18.07 9.70 -20.06
CA THR A 154 -19.19 9.37 -19.18
C THR A 154 -19.47 7.86 -19.12
N GLU A 155 -19.42 7.17 -20.26
CA GLU A 155 -19.65 5.73 -20.31
C GLU A 155 -18.52 4.95 -19.63
N LEU A 156 -17.28 5.36 -19.88
CA LEU A 156 -16.11 4.78 -19.25
C LEU A 156 -16.10 5.00 -17.74
N ASP A 157 -16.50 6.20 -17.28
CA ASP A 157 -16.63 6.51 -15.85
C ASP A 157 -17.74 5.68 -15.21
N ARG A 158 -18.88 5.44 -15.89
CA ARG A 158 -19.95 4.57 -15.39
C ARG A 158 -19.52 3.12 -15.28
N ILE A 159 -18.89 2.57 -16.33
CA ILE A 159 -18.37 1.20 -16.33
C ILE A 159 -17.31 1.05 -15.24
N GLY A 160 -16.45 2.06 -15.11
CA GLY A 160 -15.46 2.13 -14.04
C GLY A 160 -16.12 2.06 -12.67
N GLU A 161 -17.07 2.95 -12.38
CA GLU A 161 -17.71 2.99 -11.07
C GLU A 161 -18.47 1.68 -10.75
N ASP A 162 -19.18 1.08 -11.72
CA ASP A 162 -19.86 -0.22 -11.54
C ASP A 162 -18.88 -1.34 -11.18
N ILE A 163 -17.74 -1.41 -11.86
CA ILE A 163 -16.78 -2.50 -11.70
C ILE A 163 -15.92 -2.30 -10.45
N TRP A 164 -15.39 -1.09 -10.26
CA TRP A 164 -14.38 -0.81 -9.25
C TRP A 164 -14.98 -0.63 -7.84
N SER A 165 -16.28 -0.32 -7.72
CA SER A 165 -16.99 -0.20 -6.44
C SER A 165 -17.49 -1.52 -5.86
N ARG A 166 -17.40 -2.63 -6.61
CA ARG A 166 -17.84 -3.94 -6.11
C ARG A 166 -17.06 -4.35 -4.85
N PRO A 167 -17.70 -5.02 -3.89
CA PRO A 167 -17.03 -5.52 -2.70
C PRO A 167 -16.03 -6.64 -3.05
N VAL A 168 -14.94 -6.71 -2.29
CA VAL A 168 -13.98 -7.81 -2.32
C VAL A 168 -14.47 -8.91 -1.38
N GLY A 169 -14.88 -10.06 -1.94
CA GLY A 169 -15.43 -11.16 -1.16
C GLY A 169 -16.66 -10.70 -0.37
N ASP A 170 -16.76 -11.12 0.88
CA ASP A 170 -17.87 -10.77 1.78
C ASP A 170 -17.59 -9.48 2.58
N THR A 171 -16.72 -8.59 2.08
CA THR A 171 -16.29 -7.38 2.79
C THR A 171 -16.81 -6.10 2.14
N ASP A 172 -16.87 -5.01 2.91
CA ASP A 172 -17.17 -3.67 2.39
C ASP A 172 -15.99 -3.02 1.62
N LEU A 173 -14.86 -3.72 1.47
CA LEU A 173 -13.69 -3.18 0.78
C LEU A 173 -13.94 -3.18 -0.73
N PRO A 174 -13.93 -2.02 -1.42
CA PRO A 174 -14.16 -2.00 -2.85
C PRO A 174 -12.94 -2.49 -3.63
N VAL A 175 -13.16 -3.11 -4.79
CA VAL A 175 -12.07 -3.65 -5.62
C VAL A 175 -11.04 -2.58 -6.00
N ARG A 176 -11.44 -1.30 -6.18
CA ARG A 176 -10.47 -0.19 -6.39
C ARG A 176 -9.38 -0.13 -5.33
N ALA A 177 -9.69 -0.42 -4.07
CA ALA A 177 -8.71 -0.36 -2.99
C ALA A 177 -7.66 -1.48 -3.13
N ALA A 178 -8.10 -2.69 -3.49
CA ALA A 178 -7.21 -3.81 -3.78
C ALA A 178 -6.38 -3.57 -5.05
N HIS A 179 -7.00 -3.01 -6.09
CA HIS A 179 -6.32 -2.63 -7.33
C HIS A 179 -5.26 -1.54 -7.08
N ALA A 180 -5.58 -0.51 -6.29
CA ALA A 180 -4.62 0.52 -5.89
C ALA A 180 -3.43 -0.08 -5.11
N ALA A 181 -3.71 -0.99 -4.17
CA ALA A 181 -2.67 -1.69 -3.44
C ALA A 181 -1.76 -2.51 -4.37
N GLN A 182 -2.30 -3.14 -5.42
CA GLN A 182 -1.50 -3.83 -6.43
C GLN A 182 -0.67 -2.86 -7.26
N ALA A 183 -1.28 -1.80 -7.78
CA ALA A 183 -0.66 -0.77 -8.61
C ALA A 183 0.51 -0.06 -7.91
N LEU A 184 0.36 0.19 -6.60
CA LEU A 184 1.38 0.82 -5.77
C LEU A 184 2.40 -0.19 -5.20
N GLY A 185 2.29 -1.48 -5.54
CA GLY A 185 3.22 -2.52 -5.08
C GLY A 185 3.07 -2.88 -3.60
N PHE A 186 1.93 -2.60 -2.98
CA PHE A 186 1.68 -2.93 -1.59
C PHE A 186 1.31 -4.39 -1.38
N LEU A 187 0.72 -5.07 -2.37
CA LEU A 187 0.43 -6.49 -2.23
C LEU A 187 1.73 -7.30 -2.26
N PRO A 188 1.91 -8.29 -1.36
CA PRO A 188 3.01 -9.25 -1.42
C PRO A 188 3.26 -9.75 -2.84
N GLY A 189 4.49 -10.06 -3.24
CA GLY A 189 4.75 -10.82 -4.47
C GLY A 189 4.33 -12.29 -4.32
N PRO A 190 4.29 -13.09 -5.39
CA PRO A 190 4.50 -14.53 -5.21
C PRO A 190 5.86 -14.71 -4.53
N ALA A 191 5.92 -15.42 -3.41
CA ALA A 191 7.21 -15.79 -2.82
C ALA A 191 8.06 -16.47 -3.90
N PRO A 192 9.34 -16.10 -4.08
CA PRO A 192 10.23 -16.91 -4.89
C PRO A 192 10.18 -18.31 -4.27
N GLY A 193 9.79 -19.31 -5.06
CA GLY A 193 9.77 -20.70 -4.60
C GLY A 193 11.11 -21.01 -3.96
N GLY A 194 11.08 -21.63 -2.77
CA GLY A 194 12.29 -22.03 -2.06
C GLY A 194 13.22 -22.69 -3.05
N HIS A 195 14.38 -22.08 -3.27
CA HIS A 195 15.47 -22.75 -3.95
C HIS A 195 15.86 -23.87 -3.00
N GLY A 196 15.36 -25.07 -3.29
CA GLY A 196 15.83 -26.29 -2.69
C GLY A 196 17.35 -26.27 -2.78
N ASP A 197 17.94 -26.35 -1.60
CA ASP A 197 19.33 -26.60 -1.30
C ASP A 197 20.10 -27.15 -2.51
N GLY A 198 20.83 -26.26 -3.18
CA GLY A 198 21.80 -26.64 -4.20
C GLY A 198 22.94 -27.35 -3.48
N GLY A 199 22.83 -28.68 -3.47
CA GLY A 199 23.68 -29.60 -2.72
C GLY A 199 25.15 -29.23 -2.75
N THR A 200 25.75 -29.23 -1.56
CA THR A 200 27.18 -29.41 -1.39
C THR A 200 27.56 -30.76 -2.01
N PRO A 201 28.54 -30.86 -2.92
CA PRO A 201 29.15 -32.15 -3.24
C PRO A 201 30.04 -32.52 -2.05
N GLY A 202 29.46 -33.23 -1.08
CA GLY A 202 30.20 -33.93 -0.04
C GLY A 202 30.74 -35.23 -0.62
N GLU A 203 32.05 -35.26 -0.81
CA GLU A 203 32.81 -36.43 -1.22
C GLU A 203 32.84 -37.46 -0.06
N GLY A 204 32.36 -38.68 -0.31
CA GLY A 204 32.46 -39.80 0.62
C GLY A 204 31.75 -41.07 0.10
N PRO A 205 32.41 -42.23 0.01
CA PRO A 205 31.81 -43.42 -0.59
C PRO A 205 31.03 -44.29 0.41
N ALA A 206 29.90 -44.80 -0.10
CA ALA A 206 29.24 -46.09 0.11
C ALA A 206 29.30 -46.79 1.49
N ASP A 207 28.12 -47.00 2.08
CA ASP A 207 27.75 -48.33 2.61
C ASP A 207 26.24 -48.58 2.47
N GLN A 208 25.87 -49.79 2.05
CA GLN A 208 24.49 -50.21 1.70
C GLN A 208 23.86 -51.04 2.84
N GLY A 209 22.59 -50.78 3.17
CA GLY A 209 21.76 -51.64 4.03
C GLY A 209 20.26 -51.32 3.89
N PRO A 210 19.34 -52.30 4.05
CA PRO A 210 18.14 -52.41 3.19
C PRO A 210 16.82 -51.82 3.76
N ASP A 211 15.86 -51.75 2.84
CA ASP A 211 14.45 -51.32 2.92
C ASP A 211 13.65 -51.65 4.19
N LEU A 212 12.82 -50.67 4.61
CA LEU A 212 11.58 -50.85 5.37
C LEU A 212 10.46 -50.02 4.73
N PRO A 213 9.23 -50.56 4.55
CA PRO A 213 8.08 -49.77 4.14
C PRO A 213 7.22 -49.35 5.35
N GLY A 214 6.85 -48.07 5.43
CA GLY A 214 5.89 -47.55 6.40
C GLY A 214 5.46 -46.14 6.00
N THR A 215 4.33 -45.97 5.29
CA THR A 215 3.02 -45.56 5.86
C THR A 215 3.07 -44.26 6.65
N GLY A 216 2.36 -43.23 6.19
CA GLY A 216 2.11 -42.07 7.05
C GLY A 216 1.82 -40.80 6.28
N ASN A 217 0.54 -40.57 6.05
CA ASN A 217 -0.02 -39.38 5.47
C ASN A 217 0.13 -38.19 6.44
N ASP A 218 1.19 -37.40 6.27
CA ASP A 218 1.29 -36.12 6.98
C ASP A 218 0.84 -35.01 6.04
N LEU A 219 -0.42 -34.63 6.23
CA LEU A 219 -0.98 -33.37 5.77
C LEU A 219 -0.06 -32.25 6.25
N GLY A 220 0.87 -31.86 5.39
CA GLY A 220 1.64 -30.64 5.52
C GLY A 220 0.67 -29.48 5.61
N THR A 221 0.30 -29.11 6.84
CA THR A 221 -0.15 -27.78 7.21
C THR A 221 1.08 -26.90 7.05
N GLY A 222 1.48 -26.69 5.79
CA GLY A 222 2.50 -25.75 5.42
C GLY A 222 2.03 -24.42 5.94
N ASN A 223 2.77 -23.91 6.90
CA ASN A 223 2.66 -22.58 7.45
C ASN A 223 2.80 -21.55 6.31
N ASP A 224 1.73 -21.34 5.55
CA ASP A 224 1.55 -20.24 4.61
C ASP A 224 1.24 -18.96 5.41
N ALA A 225 1.99 -18.71 6.50
CA ALA A 225 2.10 -17.41 7.14
C ALA A 225 2.93 -16.48 6.24
N GLY A 226 2.49 -16.35 4.99
CA GLY A 226 2.91 -15.27 4.13
C GLY A 226 2.57 -13.94 4.79
N PRO A 227 3.29 -12.87 4.46
CA PRO A 227 3.06 -11.54 5.01
C PRO A 227 1.57 -11.19 5.07
N ALA A 228 1.05 -11.04 6.29
CA ALA A 228 -0.38 -10.96 6.54
C ALA A 228 -0.96 -9.68 5.91
N VAL A 229 -1.84 -9.86 4.93
CA VAL A 229 -2.72 -8.82 4.44
C VAL A 229 -3.94 -8.80 5.36
N THR A 230 -4.25 -7.66 5.96
CA THR A 230 -5.35 -7.54 6.94
C THR A 230 -6.29 -6.41 6.54
N LEU A 231 -7.59 -6.65 6.64
CA LEU A 231 -8.60 -5.59 6.55
C LEU A 231 -8.90 -5.05 7.95
N LEU A 232 -8.86 -3.73 8.10
CA LEU A 232 -9.13 -3.03 9.34
C LEU A 232 -10.28 -2.03 9.13
N ALA A 233 -11.09 -1.80 10.16
CA ALA A 233 -12.14 -0.78 10.16
C ALA A 233 -12.05 0.14 11.38
N THR A 234 -12.43 1.40 11.21
CA THR A 234 -12.62 2.39 12.30
C THR A 234 -13.57 3.49 11.83
N GLY A 235 -14.71 3.66 12.51
CA GLY A 235 -15.77 4.57 12.08
C GLY A 235 -16.16 4.35 10.60
N ALA A 236 -16.11 5.42 9.80
CA ALA A 236 -16.38 5.40 8.36
C ALA A 236 -15.21 4.92 7.49
N TRP A 237 -14.09 4.46 8.08
CA TRP A 237 -12.89 4.07 7.33
C TRP A 237 -12.70 2.57 7.28
N LEU A 238 -12.23 2.11 6.12
CA LEU A 238 -11.61 0.79 5.91
C LEU A 238 -10.14 0.99 5.55
N ARG A 239 -9.28 0.08 5.98
CA ARG A 239 -7.86 0.07 5.64
C ARG A 239 -7.41 -1.34 5.30
N LEU A 240 -6.97 -1.53 4.06
CA LEU A 240 -6.23 -2.69 3.61
C LEU A 240 -4.77 -2.50 4.01
N ARG A 241 -4.31 -3.21 5.04
CA ARG A 241 -2.93 -3.18 5.52
C ARG A 241 -2.13 -4.34 4.93
N THR A 242 -0.94 -4.05 4.45
CA THR A 242 0.07 -5.02 4.00
C THR A 242 1.41 -4.68 4.68
N PRO A 243 2.46 -5.52 4.53
CA PRO A 243 3.78 -5.16 5.03
C PRO A 243 4.44 -4.00 4.27
N TYR A 244 4.10 -3.82 3.00
CA TYR A 244 4.73 -2.82 2.14
C TYR A 244 4.00 -1.47 2.19
N GLY A 245 2.76 -1.43 2.65
CA GLY A 245 2.00 -0.20 2.80
C GLY A 245 0.55 -0.46 3.16
N SER A 246 -0.29 0.57 3.01
CA SER A 246 -1.71 0.39 3.20
C SER A 246 -2.53 1.33 2.35
N VAL A 247 -3.75 0.88 2.02
CA VAL A 247 -4.74 1.68 1.32
C VAL A 247 -5.94 1.89 2.24
N ALA A 248 -6.34 3.14 2.43
CA ALA A 248 -7.51 3.51 3.20
C ALA A 248 -8.60 4.13 2.31
N VAL A 249 -9.85 3.76 2.58
CA VAL A 249 -11.03 4.26 1.87
C VAL A 249 -12.14 4.56 2.87
N ARG A 250 -13.06 5.44 2.48
CA ARG A 250 -14.31 5.62 3.23
C ARG A 250 -15.31 4.53 2.82
N LYS A 251 -16.07 4.03 3.79
CA LYS A 251 -17.22 3.15 3.55
C LYS A 251 -18.27 3.90 2.73
N ALA A 252 -18.84 3.24 1.72
CA ALA A 252 -19.98 3.79 1.00
C ALA A 252 -21.16 4.00 1.97
N GLY A 253 -21.89 5.11 1.83
CA GLY A 253 -23.14 5.34 2.56
C GLY A 253 -23.03 5.91 3.98
N THR A 254 -21.84 6.23 4.50
CA THR A 254 -21.73 7.01 5.75
C THR A 254 -21.62 8.50 5.44
N PRO A 255 -22.64 9.33 5.73
CA PRO A 255 -22.55 10.77 5.46
C PRO A 255 -21.41 11.39 6.27
N ALA A 256 -20.71 12.35 5.68
CA ALA A 256 -19.87 13.25 6.44
C ALA A 256 -20.78 13.98 7.45
N LEU A 257 -20.40 13.97 8.73
CA LEU A 257 -21.10 14.61 9.84
C LEU A 257 -21.81 15.90 9.39
N SER A 258 -23.14 15.88 9.43
CA SER A 258 -23.96 17.09 9.29
C SER A 258 -23.70 17.96 10.53
N VAL A 259 -22.91 19.03 10.35
CA VAL A 259 -22.79 20.07 11.37
C VAL A 259 -24.04 20.93 11.29
N THR A 260 -24.95 20.76 12.24
CA THR A 260 -26.08 21.69 12.43
C THR A 260 -25.57 22.85 13.29
N PRO A 261 -25.59 24.11 12.81
CA PRO A 261 -25.28 25.25 13.68
C PRO A 261 -26.39 25.40 14.73
N ALA A 262 -25.97 25.73 15.96
CA ALA A 262 -26.83 26.09 17.07
C ALA A 262 -27.34 27.53 16.96
#